data_AF-A0A8D0R6K1-F1
#
_entry.id   AF-A0A8D0R6K1-F1
#
_cell.length_a   1.000
_cell.length_b   1.000
_cell.length_c   1.000
_cell.angle_alpha   90.00
_cell.angle_beta   90.00
_cell.angle_gamma   90.00
#
_symmetry.space_group_name_H-M   'P 1'
#
loop_
_entity.id
_entity.type
_entity.pdbx_description
1 polymer ?
#
loop_
_entity_poly.entity_id
_entity_poly.type
_entity_poly.pdbx_seq_one_letter_code
_entity_poly.pdbx_strand_id
1 'polypeptide(L)'
;MSCLSSRLGAPFGVRSFSCASACGPRPGRCCISAAPYRGISCYRGLTGGFSSRSVGGGFRAGSGGRSFGYRSGGVVRPSPPCITTVSINECLLTPLNLEIDPNAQCVKQEEKEQIKFLNNRFAAFIDKVRFLEQQNKLLETKLQFYQNRQCCESNLEPLFNGYIETLRREAELVEADSGRLASELNHVQEVLEGYKKKYEEEVALRATAENEFVALKKDVDCAYVQKSDLEANVEALTQEIDFLRRLYEEELRVLHAHISDTSVIVKMDNSRDLDMNNIVAEIKAHYDDIASRSRAEAESWYRSKCEEIKATVVRHGETLRRTKEEINELNRMIQRLTAEIENAKCQNSKLEAAVAEAEQQGQVALNDAKCKLAELEAALQKAKQDMACLIKEYQEVLNSKLGLDIEIATYRRLLEGEEQRWVPLLRNVSTSSNLSTAIGILNKYNFIYKNRRPAWAPSFRP
;
A
#
# COMPACT_ATOMS: atom_id res chain seq x y z
N MET A 1 -92.32 16.11 9.55
CA MET A 1 -91.93 17.38 10.18
C MET A 1 -90.47 17.22 10.62
N SER A 2 -89.54 17.37 9.66
CA SER A 2 -88.61 18.51 9.47
C SER A 2 -87.30 18.31 10.29
N CYS A 3 -86.24 17.73 9.73
CA CYS A 3 -85.24 18.27 8.78
C CYS A 3 -84.25 19.28 9.41
N LEU A 4 -82.94 19.00 9.22
CA LEU A 4 -81.73 19.88 9.07
C LEU A 4 -80.53 19.09 9.66
N SER A 5 -79.65 18.41 8.91
CA SER A 5 -78.81 18.74 7.74
C SER A 5 -77.76 19.82 7.99
N SER A 6 -76.51 19.39 8.18
CA SER A 6 -75.31 20.11 7.76
C SER A 6 -74.17 19.12 7.52
N ARG A 7 -73.99 18.78 6.24
CA ARG A 7 -72.82 18.10 5.65
C ARG A 7 -71.70 19.12 5.43
N LEU A 8 -70.46 18.75 5.70
CA LEU A 8 -69.26 19.43 5.19
C LEU A 8 -68.21 18.40 4.77
N GLY A 9 -67.75 18.54 3.52
CA GLY A 9 -66.52 17.96 2.94
C GLY A 9 -66.65 16.54 2.36
N ALA A 10 -66.14 16.20 1.18
CA ALA A 10 -65.54 16.88 0.03
C ALA A 10 -65.51 15.82 -1.11
N PRO A 11 -65.43 16.18 -2.40
CA PRO A 11 -65.51 15.21 -3.47
C PRO A 11 -64.17 14.49 -3.69
N PHE A 12 -64.23 13.16 -3.86
CA PHE A 12 -63.13 12.31 -4.31
C PHE A 12 -62.70 12.73 -5.72
N GLY A 13 -61.57 13.41 -5.81
CA GLY A 13 -60.85 13.63 -7.06
C GLY A 13 -59.97 12.42 -7.38
N VAL A 14 -60.30 11.72 -8.45
CA VAL A 14 -59.44 10.70 -9.06
C VAL A 14 -58.17 11.40 -9.56
N ARG A 15 -57.03 11.16 -8.90
CA ARG A 15 -55.71 11.54 -9.42
C ARG A 15 -54.93 10.30 -9.81
N SER A 16 -54.88 10.05 -11.12
CA SER A 16 -53.88 9.21 -11.76
C SER A 16 -52.49 9.80 -11.51
N PHE A 17 -51.57 9.01 -10.97
CA PHE A 17 -50.14 9.32 -11.04
C PHE A 17 -49.52 8.49 -12.15
N SER A 18 -49.29 9.14 -13.28
CA SER A 18 -48.48 8.66 -14.39
C SER A 18 -47.00 8.70 -14.01
N CYS A 19 -46.28 7.63 -14.33
CA CYS A 19 -44.83 7.61 -14.40
C CYS A 19 -44.36 8.47 -15.60
N ALA A 20 -43.78 9.63 -15.32
CA ALA A 20 -43.12 10.45 -16.33
C ALA A 20 -41.60 10.44 -16.08
N SER A 21 -40.93 9.70 -16.97
CA SER A 21 -39.50 9.78 -17.26
C SER A 21 -39.07 11.23 -17.50
N ALA A 22 -37.97 11.64 -16.86
CA ALA A 22 -37.20 12.82 -17.25
C ALA A 22 -35.72 12.45 -17.31
N CYS A 23 -35.25 12.26 -18.54
CA CYS A 23 -33.84 12.22 -18.90
C CYS A 23 -33.21 13.62 -18.71
N GLY A 24 -31.97 13.64 -18.20
CA GLY A 24 -31.07 14.80 -18.17
C GLY A 24 -29.62 14.34 -18.01
N PRO A 25 -28.61 15.12 -18.43
CA PRO A 25 -27.65 14.66 -19.44
C PRO A 25 -26.27 14.21 -18.92
N ARG A 26 -25.61 13.37 -19.74
CA ARG A 26 -24.17 13.07 -19.72
C ARG A 26 -23.35 14.24 -20.30
N PRO A 27 -22.12 14.42 -19.81
CA PRO A 27 -20.93 14.20 -20.66
C PRO A 27 -19.88 13.33 -19.91
N GLY A 28 -19.26 12.31 -20.51
CA GLY A 28 -18.07 12.38 -21.38
C GLY A 28 -16.81 12.61 -20.52
N ARG A 29 -15.67 11.90 -20.55
CA ARG A 29 -15.04 10.75 -21.22
C ARG A 29 -13.58 10.70 -20.64
N CYS A 30 -12.83 9.61 -20.83
CA CYS A 30 -11.39 9.41 -20.49
C CYS A 30 -11.11 9.10 -19.00
N CYS A 31 -10.26 8.14 -18.61
CA CYS A 31 -8.99 7.66 -19.17
C CYS A 31 -8.82 6.15 -18.88
N ILE A 32 -8.48 5.32 -19.87
CA ILE A 32 -7.16 4.69 -20.09
C ILE A 32 -6.65 3.88 -18.87
N SER A 33 -6.80 2.57 -19.00
CA SER A 33 -6.07 1.52 -18.29
C SER A 33 -4.61 1.45 -18.73
N ALA A 34 -3.67 1.39 -17.79
CA ALA A 34 -2.33 0.90 -18.03
C ALA A 34 -1.82 0.09 -16.83
N ALA A 35 -1.47 -1.16 -17.10
CA ALA A 35 -0.81 -2.10 -16.19
C ALA A 35 0.69 -1.76 -16.02
N PRO A 36 1.36 -2.19 -14.94
CA PRO A 36 2.80 -2.05 -14.83
C PRO A 36 3.51 -3.18 -15.59
N TYR A 37 4.20 -2.82 -16.68
CA TYR A 37 5.22 -3.65 -17.28
C TYR A 37 6.49 -3.61 -16.41
N ARG A 38 6.91 -4.78 -15.92
CA ARG A 38 8.31 -5.06 -15.57
C ARG A 38 9.11 -5.20 -16.87
N GLY A 39 10.20 -4.47 -16.98
CA GLY A 39 11.17 -4.56 -18.08
C GLY A 39 12.59 -4.31 -17.57
N ILE A 40 13.47 -5.25 -17.91
CA ILE A 40 14.87 -5.45 -17.49
C ILE A 40 15.84 -4.65 -18.38
N SER A 41 17.02 -4.27 -17.86
CA SER A 41 18.36 -4.37 -18.51
C SER A 41 19.35 -3.42 -17.80
N CYS A 42 20.36 -3.89 -17.07
CA CYS A 42 21.69 -4.36 -17.53
C CYS A 42 22.45 -3.36 -18.42
N TYR A 43 23.51 -2.74 -17.89
CA TYR A 43 24.86 -2.47 -18.46
C TYR A 43 25.70 -1.83 -17.32
N ARG A 44 26.75 -2.47 -16.75
CA ARG A 44 28.13 -2.70 -17.21
C ARG A 44 29.08 -1.50 -16.98
N GLY A 45 30.17 -1.75 -16.24
CA GLY A 45 31.42 -0.94 -16.20
C GLY A 45 31.76 -0.45 -14.79
N LEU A 46 32.57 -1.13 -13.96
CA LEU A 46 34.05 -1.22 -13.98
C LEU A 46 34.75 0.10 -14.31
N THR A 47 35.47 0.71 -13.35
CA THR A 47 36.95 0.78 -13.27
C THR A 47 37.45 1.88 -12.31
N GLY A 48 38.49 1.52 -11.54
CA GLY A 48 39.60 2.39 -11.10
C GLY A 48 39.28 3.41 -9.99
N GLY A 49 39.99 3.49 -8.87
CA GLY A 49 41.38 3.15 -8.57
C GLY A 49 42.16 4.42 -8.19
N PHE A 50 42.99 4.31 -7.14
CA PHE A 50 44.00 5.25 -6.59
C PHE A 50 43.49 6.28 -5.56
N SER A 51 43.88 6.19 -4.28
CA SER A 51 45.20 6.47 -3.64
C SER A 51 45.59 7.96 -3.79
N SER A 52 46.02 8.74 -2.79
CA SER A 52 46.68 8.49 -1.50
C SER A 52 46.75 9.77 -0.63
N ARG A 53 46.97 9.61 0.69
CA ARG A 53 47.90 10.32 1.63
C ARG A 53 48.29 11.79 1.30
N SER A 54 48.42 12.75 2.22
CA SER A 54 48.64 12.74 3.69
C SER A 54 48.79 14.20 4.19
N VAL A 55 48.47 14.41 5.47
CA VAL A 55 49.19 15.22 6.51
C VAL A 55 49.71 16.62 6.15
N GLY A 56 49.29 17.62 6.93
CA GLY A 56 50.06 18.84 7.18
C GLY A 56 49.19 20.01 7.61
N GLY A 57 49.22 20.36 8.90
CA GLY A 57 48.37 21.40 9.49
C GLY A 57 48.77 22.84 9.16
N GLY A 58 47.93 23.77 9.60
CA GLY A 58 48.28 25.18 9.72
C GLY A 58 47.11 26.16 9.55
N PHE A 59 46.74 26.77 10.68
CA PHE A 59 46.18 28.12 10.84
C PHE A 59 44.69 28.41 10.56
N ARG A 60 43.99 28.81 11.64
CA ARG A 60 42.92 29.80 11.60
C ARG A 60 43.44 31.15 12.11
N ALA A 61 43.16 32.15 11.28
CA ALA A 61 42.85 33.57 11.51
C ALA A 61 43.08 34.23 12.88
N GLY A 62 43.59 35.48 12.81
CA GLY A 62 43.48 36.47 13.87
C GLY A 62 44.16 37.79 13.53
N SER A 63 43.36 38.82 13.27
CA SER A 63 43.67 40.18 12.83
C SER A 63 44.60 41.00 13.73
N GLY A 64 45.15 42.09 13.18
CA GLY A 64 45.54 43.27 13.95
C GLY A 64 46.85 43.93 13.49
N GLY A 65 46.73 45.00 12.71
CA GLY A 65 47.89 45.75 12.21
C GLY A 65 48.62 46.56 13.27
N ARG A 66 49.84 46.98 12.92
CA ARG A 66 50.43 48.27 13.32
C ARG A 66 51.51 48.66 12.32
N SER A 67 51.37 49.89 11.86
CA SER A 67 52.26 50.63 10.98
C SER A 67 53.51 51.10 11.75
N PHE A 68 54.67 51.03 11.13
CA PHE A 68 55.79 51.93 11.42
C PHE A 68 56.60 52.14 10.14
N GLY A 69 56.56 53.35 9.61
CA GLY A 69 57.28 53.76 8.40
C GLY A 69 58.68 54.25 8.70
N TYR A 70 59.60 53.99 7.79
CA TYR A 70 60.81 54.79 7.62
C TYR A 70 60.84 55.38 6.21
N ARG A 71 61.04 56.69 6.21
CA ARG A 71 61.19 57.64 5.11
C ARG A 71 62.60 57.50 4.51
N SER A 72 62.73 57.50 3.18
CA SER A 72 63.66 58.42 2.49
C SER A 72 63.55 58.27 0.97
N GLY A 73 63.18 59.37 0.31
CA GLY A 73 63.22 59.52 -1.14
C GLY A 73 63.46 60.99 -1.48
N GLY A 74 64.56 61.24 -2.20
CA GLY A 74 64.77 62.32 -3.17
C GLY A 74 64.93 63.75 -2.65
N VAL A 75 65.95 64.46 -3.16
CA VAL A 75 65.83 65.73 -3.93
C VAL A 75 67.24 66.34 -4.17
N VAL A 76 67.56 66.51 -5.47
CA VAL A 76 68.25 67.65 -6.15
C VAL A 76 69.77 67.92 -5.96
N ARG A 77 70.40 68.12 -7.14
CA ARG A 77 71.77 68.57 -7.54
C ARG A 77 72.22 69.91 -6.88
N PRO A 78 73.52 70.28 -6.79
CA PRO A 78 74.33 70.69 -7.98
C PRO A 78 75.87 70.45 -7.95
N SER A 79 76.45 70.33 -9.16
CA SER A 79 77.78 70.82 -9.65
C SER A 79 79.15 70.43 -9.01
N PRO A 80 80.28 70.50 -9.78
CA PRO A 80 81.55 69.76 -9.56
C PRO A 80 82.71 70.59 -8.97
N PRO A 81 83.80 69.94 -8.53
CA PRO A 81 85.17 70.45 -8.74
C PRO A 81 86.10 69.34 -9.29
N CYS A 82 86.79 69.55 -10.41
CA CYS A 82 88.10 70.22 -10.53
C CYS A 82 89.28 69.36 -10.02
N ILE A 83 90.11 68.97 -10.98
CA ILE A 83 91.38 68.25 -10.87
C ILE A 83 92.39 69.08 -10.06
N THR A 84 93.06 68.46 -9.08
CA THR A 84 94.27 69.00 -8.45
C THR A 84 95.44 68.05 -8.65
N THR A 85 96.60 68.66 -8.88
CA THR A 85 97.83 68.11 -9.41
C THR A 85 98.69 67.35 -8.39
N VAL A 86 99.20 66.22 -8.86
CA VAL A 86 100.42 65.46 -8.51
C VAL A 86 101.40 66.07 -7.50
N SER A 87 101.85 65.24 -6.54
CA SER A 87 103.21 65.31 -5.97
C SER A 87 103.82 63.90 -6.04
N ILE A 88 104.72 63.70 -7.02
CA ILE A 88 105.53 62.50 -7.19
C ILE A 88 106.86 62.79 -6.50
N ASN A 89 107.29 61.89 -5.61
CA ASN A 89 108.66 61.89 -5.10
C ASN A 89 109.61 61.43 -6.23
N GLU A 90 110.41 62.37 -6.74
CA GLU A 90 111.36 62.19 -7.84
C GLU A 90 112.59 61.31 -7.50
N CYS A 91 112.64 60.65 -6.34
CA CYS A 91 113.76 59.79 -5.92
C CYS A 91 113.48 58.27 -5.90
N LEU A 92 112.29 57.82 -6.32
CA LEU A 92 111.94 56.38 -6.37
C LEU A 92 111.63 55.87 -7.79
N LEU A 93 111.91 56.67 -8.82
CA LEU A 93 111.78 56.34 -10.24
C LEU A 93 113.12 55.95 -10.86
N THR A 94 113.92 55.15 -10.17
CA THR A 94 114.93 54.34 -10.83
C THR A 94 114.23 53.07 -11.35
N PRO A 95 114.07 52.87 -12.66
CA PRO A 95 113.70 51.55 -13.15
C PRO A 95 114.87 50.63 -12.81
N LEU A 96 114.69 49.79 -11.79
CA LEU A 96 115.52 48.62 -11.62
C LEU A 96 115.23 47.74 -12.83
N ASN A 97 116.11 47.78 -13.83
CA ASN A 97 116.21 46.79 -14.90
C ASN A 97 116.57 45.46 -14.24
N LEU A 98 115.56 44.78 -13.71
CA LEU A 98 115.58 43.35 -13.57
C LEU A 98 115.26 42.85 -14.98
N GLU A 99 116.27 42.35 -15.68
CA GLU A 99 116.08 41.50 -16.85
C GLU A 99 115.24 40.30 -16.39
N ILE A 100 113.91 40.46 -16.44
CA ILE A 100 112.96 39.38 -16.21
C ILE A 100 113.07 38.51 -17.43
N ASP A 101 113.59 37.30 -17.23
CA ASP A 101 113.73 36.25 -18.22
C ASP A 101 112.50 36.24 -19.17
N PRO A 102 112.68 36.43 -20.49
CA PRO A 102 111.57 36.50 -21.45
C PRO A 102 110.68 35.25 -21.42
N ASN A 103 111.20 34.12 -20.92
CA ASN A 103 110.41 32.90 -20.74
C ASN A 103 109.44 32.99 -19.53
N ALA A 104 109.82 33.71 -18.46
CA ALA A 104 108.99 33.91 -17.26
C ALA A 104 107.83 34.90 -17.49
N GLN A 105 107.96 35.83 -18.43
CA GLN A 105 106.87 36.72 -18.86
C GLN A 105 105.83 35.99 -19.72
N CYS A 106 106.27 35.14 -20.65
CA CYS A 106 105.36 34.29 -21.44
C CYS A 106 104.50 33.40 -20.53
N VAL A 107 105.11 32.67 -19.58
CA VAL A 107 104.37 31.79 -18.66
C VAL A 107 103.39 32.58 -17.79
N LYS A 108 103.78 33.75 -17.26
CA LYS A 108 102.85 34.61 -16.49
C LYS A 108 101.71 35.17 -17.34
N GLN A 109 101.95 35.44 -18.62
CA GLN A 109 100.91 35.92 -19.52
C GLN A 109 99.93 34.80 -19.90
N GLU A 110 100.45 33.60 -20.11
CA GLU A 110 99.68 32.38 -20.38
C GLU A 110 98.86 31.95 -19.14
N GLU A 111 99.44 31.97 -17.94
CA GLU A 111 98.73 31.80 -16.66
C GLU A 111 97.65 32.87 -16.46
N LYS A 112 97.94 34.14 -16.78
CA LYS A 112 96.97 35.23 -16.70
C LYS A 112 95.82 35.03 -17.69
N GLU A 113 96.08 34.49 -18.88
CA GLU A 113 95.06 34.15 -19.87
C GLU A 113 94.23 32.94 -19.45
N GLN A 114 94.85 31.91 -18.86
CA GLN A 114 94.15 30.78 -18.26
C GLN A 114 93.27 31.20 -17.08
N ILE A 115 93.76 32.08 -16.21
CA ILE A 115 92.99 32.65 -15.09
C ILE A 115 91.84 33.51 -15.64
N LYS A 116 92.05 34.30 -16.70
CA LYS A 116 90.97 35.03 -17.36
C LYS A 116 89.92 34.09 -17.97
N PHE A 117 90.35 33.01 -18.61
CA PHE A 117 89.45 32.01 -19.18
C PHE A 117 88.63 31.31 -18.09
N LEU A 118 89.27 30.90 -16.98
CA LEU A 118 88.57 30.37 -15.81
C LEU A 118 87.62 31.39 -15.20
N ASN A 119 88.05 32.64 -15.03
CA ASN A 119 87.20 33.69 -14.47
C ASN A 119 85.99 34.00 -15.36
N ASN A 120 86.16 34.02 -16.67
CA ASN A 120 85.04 34.16 -17.61
C ASN A 120 84.09 32.97 -17.52
N ARG A 121 84.61 31.75 -17.33
CA ARG A 121 83.81 30.54 -17.12
C ARG A 121 83.09 30.56 -15.76
N PHE A 122 83.72 31.08 -14.71
CA PHE A 122 83.10 31.28 -13.41
C PHE A 122 82.00 32.35 -13.46
N ALA A 123 82.23 33.47 -14.16
CA ALA A 123 81.22 34.50 -14.38
C ALA A 123 79.99 33.91 -15.10
N ALA A 124 80.20 33.15 -16.17
CA ALA A 124 79.12 32.46 -16.88
C ALA A 124 78.37 31.45 -16.01
N PHE A 125 79.06 30.74 -15.10
CA PHE A 125 78.43 29.83 -14.15
C PHE A 125 77.62 30.58 -13.07
N ILE A 126 78.16 31.68 -12.55
CA ILE A 126 77.45 32.56 -11.60
C ILE A 126 76.19 33.12 -12.23
N ASP A 127 76.25 33.58 -13.48
CA ASP A 127 75.08 34.07 -14.21
C ASP A 127 74.05 32.96 -14.43
N LYS A 128 74.49 31.72 -14.69
CA LYS A 128 73.58 30.58 -14.80
C LYS A 128 72.91 30.22 -13.47
N VAL A 129 73.64 30.26 -12.36
CA VAL A 129 73.08 30.04 -11.02
C VAL A 129 72.08 31.14 -10.68
N ARG A 130 72.39 32.41 -10.93
CA ARG A 130 71.45 33.53 -10.72
C ARG A 130 70.19 33.40 -11.56
N PHE A 131 70.31 32.98 -12.82
CA PHE A 131 69.17 32.72 -13.68
C PHE A 131 68.30 31.58 -13.15
N LEU A 132 68.91 30.49 -12.68
CA LEU A 132 68.19 29.36 -12.07
C LEU A 132 67.56 29.74 -10.73
N GLU A 133 68.20 30.55 -9.90
CA GLU A 133 67.64 31.10 -8.67
C GLU A 133 66.43 32.01 -8.94
N GLN A 134 66.50 32.84 -9.97
CA GLN A 134 65.37 33.65 -10.42
C GLN A 134 64.21 32.78 -10.92
N GLN A 135 64.51 31.74 -11.71
CA GLN A 135 63.50 30.78 -12.15
C GLN A 135 62.87 30.03 -10.97
N ASN A 136 63.66 29.59 -10.00
CA ASN A 136 63.16 28.92 -8.81
C ASN A 136 62.27 29.82 -7.96
N LYS A 137 62.64 31.09 -7.76
CA LYS A 137 61.76 32.07 -7.08
C LYS A 137 60.44 32.29 -7.83
N LEU A 138 60.48 32.29 -9.16
CA LEU A 138 59.29 32.43 -9.99
C LEU A 138 58.40 31.18 -9.89
N LEU A 139 58.99 29.99 -9.82
CA LEU A 139 58.28 28.74 -9.60
C LEU A 139 57.70 28.66 -8.17
N GLU A 140 58.42 29.11 -7.15
CA GLU A 140 57.96 29.17 -5.76
C GLU A 140 56.76 30.12 -5.61
N THR A 141 56.83 31.32 -6.17
CA THR A 141 55.71 32.28 -6.15
C THR A 141 54.51 31.77 -6.92
N LYS A 142 54.71 31.10 -8.06
CA LYS A 142 53.65 30.45 -8.81
C LYS A 142 53.01 29.29 -8.03
N LEU A 143 53.82 28.48 -7.34
CA LEU A 143 53.33 27.40 -6.47
C LEU A 143 52.51 27.93 -5.29
N GLN A 144 53.00 28.97 -4.61
CA GLN A 144 52.26 29.65 -3.54
C GLN A 144 50.93 30.24 -4.05
N PHE A 145 50.94 30.84 -5.24
CA PHE A 145 49.72 31.35 -5.87
C PHE A 145 48.69 30.25 -6.14
N TYR A 146 49.12 29.10 -6.66
CA TYR A 146 48.22 27.96 -6.88
C TYR A 146 47.72 27.33 -5.58
N GLN A 147 48.57 27.20 -4.56
CA GLN A 147 48.16 26.70 -3.24
C GLN A 147 47.15 27.64 -2.58
N ASN A 148 47.37 28.95 -2.65
CA ASN A 148 46.42 29.93 -2.12
C ASN A 148 45.09 29.97 -2.92
N ARG A 149 45.11 29.58 -4.20
CA ARG A 149 43.91 29.44 -5.03
C ARG A 149 43.03 28.25 -4.65
N GLN A 150 43.57 27.22 -3.99
CA GLN A 150 42.77 26.07 -3.53
C GLN A 150 41.82 26.40 -2.37
N CYS A 151 41.81 27.63 -1.84
CA CYS A 151 40.92 28.01 -0.71
C CYS A 151 39.49 28.41 -1.13
N CYS A 152 39.16 28.43 -2.42
CA CYS A 152 37.82 28.76 -2.90
C CYS A 152 37.10 27.51 -3.42
N GLU A 153 36.96 26.48 -2.59
CA GLU A 153 35.92 25.48 -2.83
C GLU A 153 34.57 26.19 -2.64
N SER A 154 33.84 26.38 -3.75
CA SER A 154 32.49 26.94 -3.73
C SER A 154 31.58 25.99 -2.93
N ASN A 155 31.44 26.26 -1.64
CA ASN A 155 30.78 25.37 -0.70
C ASN A 155 29.25 25.50 -0.84
N LEU A 156 28.69 24.80 -1.83
CA LEU A 156 27.25 24.78 -2.16
C LEU A 156 26.44 23.83 -1.27
N GLU A 157 27.14 23.03 -0.46
CA GLU A 157 26.55 22.03 0.44
C GLU A 157 25.46 22.60 1.38
N PRO A 158 25.62 23.80 1.99
CA PRO A 158 24.57 24.39 2.82
C PRO A 158 23.30 24.77 2.06
N LEU A 159 23.40 25.17 0.79
CA LEU A 159 22.24 25.47 -0.06
C LEU A 159 21.46 24.20 -0.38
N PHE A 160 22.15 23.12 -0.78
CA PHE A 160 21.51 21.84 -1.04
C PHE A 160 20.92 21.23 0.22
N ASN A 161 21.61 21.31 1.35
CA ASN A 161 21.09 20.83 2.63
C ASN A 161 19.84 21.62 3.06
N GLY A 162 19.84 22.96 2.93
CA GLY A 162 18.66 23.77 3.21
C GLY A 162 17.47 23.40 2.31
N TYR A 163 17.72 23.15 1.02
CA TYR A 163 16.68 22.72 0.08
C TYR A 163 16.15 21.31 0.39
N ILE A 164 17.03 20.38 0.77
CA ILE A 164 16.64 19.03 1.21
C ILE A 164 15.79 19.10 2.48
N GLU A 165 16.15 19.95 3.44
CA GLU A 165 15.35 20.15 4.65
C GLU A 165 13.97 20.75 4.36
N THR A 166 13.86 21.71 3.43
CA THR A 166 12.55 22.23 3.02
C THR A 166 11.69 21.15 2.37
N LEU A 167 12.27 20.33 1.48
CA LEU A 167 11.55 19.22 0.85
C LEU A 167 11.11 18.15 1.87
N ARG A 168 11.94 17.88 2.88
CA ARG A 168 11.56 16.96 3.97
C ARG A 168 10.39 17.51 4.78
N ARG A 169 10.42 18.79 5.15
CA ARG A 169 9.29 19.43 5.85
C ARG A 169 8.01 19.42 5.02
N GLU A 170 8.09 19.65 3.72
CA GLU A 170 6.94 19.54 2.82
C GLU A 170 6.39 18.11 2.77
N ALA A 171 7.27 17.11 2.69
CA ALA A 171 6.86 15.70 2.72
C ALA A 171 6.15 15.34 4.04
N GLU A 172 6.70 15.76 5.18
CA GLU A 172 6.09 15.56 6.51
C GLU A 172 4.71 16.21 6.62
N LEU A 173 4.53 17.43 6.08
CA LEU A 173 3.24 18.11 6.06
C LEU A 173 2.22 17.37 5.19
N VAL A 174 2.63 16.91 4.01
CA VAL A 174 1.76 16.14 3.10
C VAL A 174 1.39 14.79 3.73
N GLU A 175 2.31 14.12 4.42
CA GLU A 175 2.03 12.90 5.16
C GLU A 175 1.04 13.12 6.30
N ALA A 176 1.19 14.21 7.07
CA ALA A 176 0.26 14.57 8.13
C ALA A 176 -1.15 14.90 7.58
N ASP A 177 -1.22 15.65 6.48
CA ASP A 177 -2.48 15.97 5.80
C ASP A 177 -3.14 14.72 5.21
N SER A 178 -2.36 13.80 4.62
CA SER A 178 -2.84 12.50 4.14
C SER A 178 -3.42 11.67 5.28
N GLY A 179 -2.74 11.63 6.43
CA GLY A 179 -3.25 10.97 7.64
C GLY A 179 -4.56 11.57 8.15
N ARG A 180 -4.65 12.91 8.20
CA ARG A 180 -5.88 13.61 8.58
C ARG A 180 -7.03 13.28 7.63
N LEU A 181 -6.81 13.39 6.31
CA LEU A 181 -7.82 13.10 5.30
C LEU A 181 -8.27 11.63 5.34
N ALA A 182 -7.34 10.69 5.59
CA ALA A 182 -7.69 9.29 5.77
C ALA A 182 -8.60 9.08 7.00
N SER A 183 -8.33 9.77 8.11
CA SER A 183 -9.18 9.70 9.30
C SER A 183 -10.58 10.31 9.07
N GLU A 184 -10.67 11.43 8.35
CA GLU A 184 -11.95 12.05 7.97
C GLU A 184 -12.76 11.14 7.04
N LEU A 185 -12.09 10.51 6.06
CA LEU A 185 -12.72 9.55 5.16
C LEU A 185 -13.28 8.35 5.92
N ASN A 186 -12.49 7.77 6.84
CA ASN A 186 -12.94 6.65 7.68
C ASN A 186 -14.14 7.06 8.54
N HIS A 187 -14.09 8.25 9.16
CA HIS A 187 -15.20 8.75 9.97
C HIS A 187 -16.49 8.93 9.15
N VAL A 188 -16.40 9.54 7.96
CA VAL A 188 -17.54 9.71 7.06
C VAL A 188 -18.07 8.35 6.59
N GLN A 189 -17.19 7.39 6.32
CA GLN A 189 -17.57 6.04 5.94
C GLN A 189 -18.31 5.30 7.07
N GLU A 190 -17.83 5.37 8.31
CA GLU A 190 -18.52 4.79 9.48
C GLU A 190 -19.92 5.39 9.67
N VAL A 191 -20.06 6.71 9.52
CA VAL A 191 -21.36 7.40 9.62
C VAL A 191 -22.30 6.96 8.49
N LEU A 192 -21.79 6.85 7.26
CA LEU A 192 -22.55 6.39 6.10
C LEU A 192 -23.02 4.94 6.27
N GLU A 193 -22.15 4.05 6.73
CA GLU A 193 -22.50 2.66 7.06
C GLU A 193 -23.55 2.59 8.16
N GLY A 194 -23.45 3.46 9.17
CA GLY A 194 -24.47 3.62 10.21
C GLY A 194 -25.84 4.04 9.66
N TYR A 195 -25.89 5.01 8.73
CA TYR A 195 -27.13 5.40 8.07
C TYR A 195 -27.70 4.32 7.15
N LYS A 196 -26.83 3.61 6.42
CA LYS A 196 -27.22 2.49 5.56
C LYS A 196 -27.88 1.38 6.39
N LYS A 197 -27.29 1.02 7.53
CA LYS A 197 -27.86 0.03 8.46
C LYS A 197 -29.24 0.44 8.97
N LYS A 198 -29.38 1.70 9.43
CA LYS A 198 -30.68 2.24 9.87
C LYS A 198 -31.73 2.21 8.76
N TYR A 199 -31.34 2.53 7.53
CA TYR A 199 -32.23 2.45 6.37
C TYR A 199 -32.68 1.01 6.09
N GLU A 200 -31.77 0.04 6.14
CA GLU A 200 -32.10 -1.38 5.98
C GLU A 200 -33.04 -1.87 7.08
N GLU A 201 -32.82 -1.46 8.34
CA GLU A 201 -33.70 -1.74 9.47
C GLU A 201 -35.11 -1.14 9.27
N GLU A 202 -35.22 0.13 8.87
CA GLU A 202 -36.51 0.78 8.58
C GLU A 202 -37.25 0.14 7.40
N VAL A 203 -36.53 -0.29 6.34
CA VAL A 203 -37.14 -1.03 5.23
C VAL A 203 -37.69 -2.37 5.71
N ALA A 204 -36.97 -3.09 6.56
CA ALA A 204 -37.43 -4.35 7.14
C ALA A 204 -38.66 -4.13 8.03
N LEU A 205 -38.63 -3.14 8.93
CA LEU A 205 -39.76 -2.78 9.78
C LEU A 205 -40.99 -2.38 8.97
N ARG A 206 -40.80 -1.58 7.92
CA ARG A 206 -41.88 -1.21 6.98
C ARG A 206 -42.48 -2.45 6.33
N ALA A 207 -41.67 -3.38 5.85
CA ALA A 207 -42.17 -4.62 5.24
C ALA A 207 -42.98 -5.46 6.24
N THR A 208 -42.54 -5.55 7.51
CA THR A 208 -43.32 -6.23 8.55
C THR A 208 -44.66 -5.55 8.82
N ALA A 209 -44.68 -4.22 8.94
CA ALA A 209 -45.91 -3.46 9.16
C ALA A 209 -46.87 -3.54 7.95
N GLU A 210 -46.36 -3.53 6.72
CA GLU A 210 -47.16 -3.72 5.51
C GLU A 210 -47.79 -5.12 5.48
N ASN A 211 -47.05 -6.17 5.87
CA ASN A 211 -47.58 -7.53 5.97
C ASN A 211 -48.68 -7.64 7.03
N GLU A 212 -48.48 -7.04 8.22
CA GLU A 212 -49.49 -6.99 9.28
C GLU A 212 -50.75 -6.23 8.83
N PHE A 213 -50.58 -5.10 8.14
CA PHE A 213 -51.70 -4.34 7.59
C PHE A 213 -52.51 -5.16 6.57
N VAL A 214 -51.83 -5.90 5.69
CA VAL A 214 -52.49 -6.79 4.72
C VAL A 214 -53.23 -7.94 5.43
N ALA A 215 -52.67 -8.50 6.50
CA ALA A 215 -53.35 -9.51 7.31
C ALA A 215 -54.60 -8.94 7.98
N LEU A 216 -54.48 -7.80 8.66
CA LEU A 216 -55.60 -7.13 9.32
C LEU A 216 -56.71 -6.76 8.32
N LYS A 217 -56.35 -6.34 7.11
CA LYS A 217 -57.32 -6.08 6.05
C LYS A 217 -58.12 -7.34 5.68
N LYS A 218 -57.45 -8.49 5.52
CA LYS A 218 -58.12 -9.77 5.27
C LYS A 218 -59.05 -10.14 6.42
N ASP A 219 -58.62 -9.95 7.67
CA ASP A 219 -59.44 -10.24 8.84
C ASP A 219 -60.69 -9.35 8.88
N VAL A 220 -60.57 -8.06 8.54
CA VAL A 220 -61.70 -7.13 8.41
C VAL A 220 -62.64 -7.57 7.30
N ASP A 221 -62.12 -7.93 6.12
CA ASP A 221 -62.93 -8.42 5.00
C ASP A 221 -63.68 -9.72 5.38
N CYS A 222 -63.01 -10.66 6.06
CA CYS A 222 -63.62 -11.89 6.58
C CYS A 222 -64.73 -11.59 7.62
N ALA A 223 -64.47 -10.69 8.57
CA ALA A 223 -65.47 -10.27 9.56
C ALA A 223 -66.67 -9.58 8.91
N TYR A 224 -66.46 -8.79 7.85
CA TYR A 224 -67.53 -8.15 7.10
C TYR A 224 -68.42 -9.17 6.39
N VAL A 225 -67.84 -10.19 5.74
CA VAL A 225 -68.60 -11.29 5.12
C VAL A 225 -69.40 -12.07 6.16
N GLN A 226 -68.78 -12.43 7.28
CA GLN A 226 -69.48 -13.12 8.38
C GLN A 226 -70.63 -12.29 8.93
N LYS A 227 -70.42 -10.98 9.07
CA LYS A 227 -71.48 -10.06 9.50
C LYS A 227 -72.64 -10.07 8.48
N SER A 228 -72.37 -9.95 7.18
CA SER A 228 -73.43 -9.96 6.17
C SER A 228 -74.19 -11.28 6.12
N ASP A 229 -73.51 -12.41 6.33
CA ASP A 229 -74.17 -13.72 6.40
C ASP A 229 -75.09 -13.82 7.63
N LEU A 230 -74.65 -13.29 8.78
CA LEU A 230 -75.47 -13.23 9.98
C LEU A 230 -76.66 -12.29 9.81
N GLU A 231 -76.48 -11.13 9.17
CA GLU A 231 -77.58 -10.20 8.85
C GLU A 231 -78.62 -10.86 7.93
N ALA A 232 -78.19 -11.58 6.89
CA ALA A 232 -79.08 -12.33 6.00
C ALA A 232 -79.85 -13.45 6.74
N ASN A 233 -79.18 -14.16 7.68
CA ASN A 233 -79.84 -15.17 8.51
C ASN A 233 -80.89 -14.55 9.44
N VAL A 234 -80.60 -13.38 10.03
CA VAL A 234 -81.57 -12.64 10.85
C VAL A 234 -82.78 -12.21 10.02
N GLU A 235 -82.57 -11.72 8.80
CA GLU A 235 -83.66 -11.37 7.88
C GLU A 235 -84.49 -12.59 7.51
N ALA A 236 -83.86 -13.72 7.17
CA ALA A 236 -84.56 -14.97 6.86
C ALA A 236 -85.42 -15.47 8.02
N LEU A 237 -84.86 -15.50 9.25
CA LEU A 237 -85.60 -15.88 10.45
C LEU A 237 -86.76 -14.91 10.75
N THR A 238 -86.57 -13.61 10.50
CA THR A 238 -87.64 -12.61 10.66
C THR A 238 -88.78 -12.87 9.69
N GLN A 239 -88.47 -13.18 8.42
CA GLN A 239 -89.47 -13.55 7.42
C GLN A 239 -90.23 -14.83 7.81
N GLU A 240 -89.54 -15.82 8.37
CA GLU A 240 -90.16 -17.05 8.87
C GLU A 240 -91.10 -16.78 10.05
N ILE A 241 -90.69 -15.95 11.02
CA ILE A 241 -91.55 -15.52 12.13
C ILE A 241 -92.81 -14.82 11.61
N ASP A 242 -92.66 -13.90 10.66
CA ASP A 242 -93.80 -13.18 10.08
C ASP A 242 -94.73 -14.10 9.28
N PHE A 243 -94.18 -15.09 8.57
CA PHE A 243 -94.96 -16.11 7.90
C PHE A 243 -95.78 -16.94 8.90
N LEU A 244 -95.15 -17.43 9.97
CA LEU A 244 -95.83 -18.22 11.00
C LEU A 244 -96.92 -17.40 11.71
N ARG A 245 -96.67 -16.12 11.99
CA ARG A 245 -97.70 -15.22 12.55
C ARG A 245 -98.92 -15.12 11.64
N ARG A 246 -98.72 -14.86 10.34
CA ARG A 246 -99.83 -14.78 9.36
C ARG A 246 -100.57 -16.12 9.23
N LEU A 247 -99.83 -17.23 9.25
CA LEU A 247 -100.41 -18.57 9.18
C LEU A 247 -101.31 -18.83 10.38
N TYR A 248 -100.85 -18.53 11.61
CA TYR A 248 -101.66 -18.67 12.81
C TYR A 248 -102.86 -17.72 12.84
N GLU A 249 -102.73 -16.50 12.32
CA GLU A 249 -103.86 -15.57 12.18
C GLU A 249 -104.95 -16.12 11.25
N GLU A 250 -104.58 -16.70 10.10
CA GLU A 250 -105.54 -17.34 9.20
C GLU A 250 -106.14 -18.62 9.77
N GLU A 251 -105.34 -19.47 10.44
CA GLU A 251 -105.86 -20.66 11.13
C GLU A 251 -106.90 -20.28 12.19
N LEU A 252 -106.61 -19.26 13.00
CA LEU A 252 -107.56 -18.74 13.97
C LEU A 252 -108.82 -18.19 13.30
N ARG A 253 -108.69 -17.51 12.15
CA ARG A 253 -109.83 -17.00 11.39
C ARG A 253 -110.71 -18.13 10.85
N VAL A 254 -110.11 -19.18 10.30
CA VAL A 254 -110.81 -20.38 9.81
C VAL A 254 -111.49 -21.13 10.95
N LEU A 255 -110.81 -21.34 12.08
CA LEU A 255 -111.40 -21.97 13.26
C LEU A 255 -112.58 -21.15 13.80
N HIS A 256 -112.44 -19.82 13.84
CA HIS A 256 -113.53 -18.93 14.24
C HIS A 256 -114.73 -19.04 13.29
N ALA A 257 -114.49 -19.04 11.97
CA ALA A 257 -115.51 -19.25 10.95
C ALA A 257 -116.18 -20.63 11.09
N HIS A 258 -115.40 -21.69 11.35
CA HIS A 258 -115.93 -23.03 11.55
C HIS A 258 -116.80 -23.14 12.80
N ILE A 259 -116.42 -22.49 13.90
CA ILE A 259 -117.24 -22.42 15.12
C ILE A 259 -118.56 -21.66 14.85
N SER A 260 -118.53 -20.59 14.05
CA SER A 260 -119.76 -19.89 13.65
C SER A 260 -120.63 -20.72 12.70
N ASP A 261 -120.05 -21.45 11.74
CA ASP A 261 -120.78 -22.25 10.76
C ASP A 261 -121.40 -23.53 11.38
N THR A 262 -120.70 -24.15 12.34
CA THR A 262 -121.21 -25.31 13.10
C THR A 262 -122.25 -24.94 14.16
N SER A 263 -122.52 -23.64 14.39
CA SER A 263 -123.63 -23.19 15.25
C SER A 263 -125.03 -23.38 14.63
N VAL A 264 -125.12 -23.91 13.40
CA VAL A 264 -126.37 -24.33 12.78
C VAL A 264 -126.68 -25.78 13.15
N ILE A 265 -127.66 -25.97 14.03
CA ILE A 265 -128.26 -27.29 14.31
C ILE A 265 -129.02 -27.73 13.06
N VAL A 266 -128.31 -28.41 12.15
CA VAL A 266 -128.92 -29.06 10.99
C VAL A 266 -129.41 -30.44 11.41
N LYS A 267 -130.72 -30.54 11.65
CA LYS A 267 -131.41 -31.84 11.67
C LYS A 267 -131.53 -32.32 10.22
N MET A 268 -130.60 -33.16 9.78
CA MET A 268 -130.72 -33.88 8.52
C MET A 268 -131.56 -35.14 8.73
N ASP A 269 -132.81 -35.11 8.26
CA ASP A 269 -133.59 -36.32 8.02
C ASP A 269 -133.11 -36.92 6.69
N ASN A 270 -132.10 -37.80 6.79
CA ASN A 270 -131.52 -38.52 5.67
C ASN A 270 -132.21 -39.89 5.53
N SER A 271 -133.43 -39.92 4.98
CA SER A 271 -134.08 -41.17 4.59
C SER A 271 -134.00 -41.33 3.07
N ARG A 272 -132.83 -41.78 2.61
CA ARG A 272 -132.69 -42.49 1.34
C ARG A 272 -132.11 -43.85 1.70
N ASP A 273 -132.71 -44.92 1.20
CA ASP A 273 -132.11 -46.25 1.28
C ASP A 273 -130.74 -46.19 0.61
N LEU A 274 -129.72 -46.07 1.46
CA LEU A 274 -128.32 -46.13 1.11
C LEU A 274 -128.00 -47.60 0.92
N ASP A 275 -127.50 -47.97 -0.26
CA ASP A 275 -126.97 -49.31 -0.47
C ASP A 275 -125.68 -49.44 0.36
N MET A 276 -125.88 -49.86 1.61
CA MET A 276 -124.84 -49.98 2.62
C MET A 276 -123.71 -50.89 2.16
N ASN A 277 -123.98 -51.86 1.28
CA ASN A 277 -122.97 -52.78 0.80
C ASN A 277 -121.99 -52.09 -0.16
N ASN A 278 -122.51 -51.28 -1.10
CA ASN A 278 -121.68 -50.52 -2.04
C ASN A 278 -120.86 -49.45 -1.31
N ILE A 279 -121.44 -48.74 -0.34
CA ILE A 279 -120.73 -47.73 0.45
C ILE A 279 -119.66 -48.37 1.32
N VAL A 280 -119.95 -49.50 1.97
CA VAL A 280 -118.95 -50.24 2.76
C VAL A 280 -117.85 -50.79 1.85
N ALA A 281 -118.16 -51.23 0.64
CA ALA A 281 -117.16 -51.68 -0.34
C ALA A 281 -116.28 -50.52 -0.83
N GLU A 282 -116.86 -49.35 -1.12
CA GLU A 282 -116.14 -48.14 -1.50
C GLU A 282 -115.24 -47.64 -0.36
N ILE A 283 -115.76 -47.57 0.87
CA ILE A 283 -114.98 -47.20 2.05
C ILE A 283 -113.81 -48.17 2.27
N LYS A 284 -114.04 -49.48 2.15
CA LYS A 284 -112.96 -50.49 2.23
C LYS A 284 -111.90 -50.27 1.15
N ALA A 285 -112.32 -50.09 -0.11
CA ALA A 285 -111.39 -49.81 -1.21
C ALA A 285 -110.60 -48.50 -0.96
N HIS A 286 -111.24 -47.48 -0.41
CA HIS A 286 -110.59 -46.21 -0.07
C HIS A 286 -109.55 -46.36 1.06
N TYR A 287 -109.85 -47.16 2.09
CA TYR A 287 -108.90 -47.46 3.16
C TYR A 287 -107.75 -48.35 2.68
N ASP A 288 -108.03 -49.34 1.83
CA ASP A 288 -107.01 -50.19 1.22
C ASP A 288 -106.07 -49.38 0.34
N ASP A 289 -106.61 -48.45 -0.45
CA ASP A 289 -105.83 -47.51 -1.27
C ASP A 289 -104.98 -46.57 -0.40
N ILE A 290 -105.55 -45.92 0.61
CA ILE A 290 -104.80 -45.07 1.56
C ILE A 290 -103.68 -45.86 2.25
N ALA A 291 -103.96 -47.08 2.71
CA ALA A 291 -102.95 -47.95 3.32
C ALA A 291 -101.87 -48.37 2.31
N SER A 292 -102.22 -48.59 1.05
CA SER A 292 -101.27 -48.90 -0.02
C SER A 292 -100.35 -47.71 -0.34
N ARG A 293 -100.91 -46.50 -0.46
CA ARG A 293 -100.17 -45.26 -0.71
C ARG A 293 -99.24 -44.93 0.45
N SER A 294 -99.74 -45.00 1.68
CA SER A 294 -98.91 -44.77 2.88
C SER A 294 -97.74 -45.74 2.96
N ARG A 295 -97.94 -47.02 2.61
CA ARG A 295 -96.85 -48.00 2.51
C ARG A 295 -95.85 -47.65 1.41
N ALA A 296 -96.32 -47.29 0.22
CA ALA A 296 -95.46 -46.92 -0.90
C ALA A 296 -94.65 -45.64 -0.63
N GLU A 297 -95.26 -44.64 0.03
CA GLU A 297 -94.61 -43.41 0.48
C GLU A 297 -93.56 -43.69 1.56
N ALA A 298 -93.86 -44.53 2.54
CA ALA A 298 -92.88 -44.94 3.54
C ALA A 298 -91.69 -45.67 2.90
N GLU A 299 -91.96 -46.61 1.99
CA GLU A 299 -90.91 -47.32 1.26
C GLU A 299 -90.07 -46.39 0.37
N SER A 300 -90.68 -45.45 -0.35
CA SER A 300 -89.96 -44.50 -1.19
C SER A 300 -89.10 -43.55 -0.35
N TRP A 301 -89.62 -43.11 0.80
CA TRP A 301 -88.89 -42.31 1.77
C TRP A 301 -87.69 -43.07 2.34
N TYR A 302 -87.86 -44.33 2.76
CA TYR A 302 -86.75 -45.16 3.24
C TYR A 302 -85.71 -45.44 2.16
N ARG A 303 -86.13 -45.70 0.90
CA ARG A 303 -85.21 -45.87 -0.23
C ARG A 303 -84.38 -44.61 -0.45
N SER A 304 -85.04 -43.45 -0.53
CA SER A 304 -84.37 -42.15 -0.71
C SER A 304 -83.38 -41.87 0.42
N LYS A 305 -83.76 -42.14 1.68
CA LYS A 305 -82.84 -41.95 2.82
C LYS A 305 -81.64 -42.90 2.77
N CYS A 306 -81.85 -44.16 2.36
CA CYS A 306 -80.76 -45.12 2.19
C CYS A 306 -79.80 -44.70 1.06
N GLU A 307 -80.32 -44.17 -0.05
CA GLU A 307 -79.51 -43.63 -1.15
C GLU A 307 -78.72 -42.39 -0.74
N GLU A 308 -79.33 -41.48 0.01
CA GLU A 308 -78.65 -40.30 0.56
C GLU A 308 -77.48 -40.69 1.47
N ILE A 309 -77.69 -41.64 2.39
CA ILE A 309 -76.64 -42.16 3.28
C ILE A 309 -75.54 -42.85 2.47
N LYS A 310 -75.88 -43.64 1.46
CA LYS A 310 -74.87 -44.24 0.56
C LYS A 310 -74.05 -43.16 -0.14
N ALA A 311 -74.70 -42.11 -0.65
CA ALA A 311 -74.02 -41.01 -1.33
C ALA A 311 -73.12 -40.19 -0.38
N THR A 312 -73.52 -39.97 0.88
CA THR A 312 -72.65 -39.30 1.86
C THR A 312 -71.45 -40.16 2.22
N VAL A 313 -71.63 -41.47 2.42
CA VAL A 313 -70.53 -42.42 2.70
C VAL A 313 -69.52 -42.46 1.56
N VAL A 314 -69.97 -42.50 0.30
CA VAL A 314 -69.08 -42.45 -0.87
C VAL A 314 -68.29 -41.13 -0.90
N ARG A 315 -68.96 -39.99 -0.74
CA ARG A 315 -68.30 -38.68 -0.69
C ARG A 315 -67.25 -38.60 0.43
N HIS A 316 -67.59 -39.08 1.63
CA HIS A 316 -66.65 -39.13 2.75
C HIS A 316 -65.46 -40.06 2.47
N GLY A 317 -65.70 -41.24 1.87
CA GLY A 317 -64.66 -42.16 1.44
C GLY A 317 -63.70 -41.54 0.43
N GLU A 318 -64.22 -40.80 -0.55
CA GLU A 318 -63.40 -40.06 -1.50
C GLU A 318 -62.60 -38.93 -0.86
N THR A 319 -63.20 -38.16 0.06
CA THR A 319 -62.47 -37.12 0.79
C THR A 319 -61.31 -37.72 1.60
N LEU A 320 -61.54 -38.85 2.25
CA LEU A 320 -60.50 -39.56 3.01
C LEU A 320 -59.40 -40.11 2.10
N ARG A 321 -59.75 -40.58 0.90
CA ARG A 321 -58.77 -41.00 -0.11
C ARG A 321 -57.92 -39.82 -0.58
N ARG A 322 -58.54 -38.67 -0.88
CA ARG A 322 -57.84 -37.45 -1.32
C ARG A 322 -56.88 -36.95 -0.25
N THR A 323 -57.31 -36.85 1.01
CA THR A 323 -56.42 -36.42 2.11
C THR A 323 -55.28 -37.41 2.34
N LYS A 324 -55.52 -38.73 2.21
CA LYS A 324 -54.46 -39.74 2.28
C LYS A 324 -53.43 -39.58 1.15
N GLU A 325 -53.88 -39.25 -0.06
CA GLU A 325 -53.00 -38.97 -1.20
C GLU A 325 -52.15 -37.71 -0.98
N GLU A 326 -52.75 -36.64 -0.47
CA GLU A 326 -52.05 -35.40 -0.09
C GLU A 326 -51.00 -35.67 0.99
N ILE A 327 -51.35 -36.42 2.05
CA ILE A 327 -50.40 -36.82 3.09
C ILE A 327 -49.23 -37.61 2.49
N ASN A 328 -49.50 -38.54 1.56
CA ASN A 328 -48.45 -39.30 0.91
C ASN A 328 -47.53 -38.42 0.05
N GLU A 329 -48.09 -37.42 -0.65
CA GLU A 329 -47.28 -36.50 -1.46
C GLU A 329 -46.44 -35.57 -0.59
N LEU A 330 -47.00 -35.04 0.50
CA LEU A 330 -46.25 -34.28 1.50
C LEU A 330 -45.12 -35.13 2.10
N ASN A 331 -45.37 -36.41 2.41
CA ASN A 331 -44.32 -37.32 2.88
C ASN A 331 -43.20 -37.51 1.84
N ARG A 332 -43.53 -37.64 0.55
CA ARG A 332 -42.51 -37.70 -0.52
C ARG A 332 -41.72 -36.41 -0.65
N MET A 333 -42.38 -35.26 -0.48
CA MET A 333 -41.72 -33.95 -0.49
C MET A 333 -40.78 -33.81 0.71
N ILE A 334 -41.20 -34.20 1.90
CA ILE A 334 -40.36 -34.22 3.11
C ILE A 334 -39.12 -35.10 2.89
N GLN A 335 -39.28 -36.29 2.32
CA GLN A 335 -38.14 -37.18 2.01
C GLN A 335 -37.16 -36.55 1.01
N ARG A 336 -37.67 -35.92 -0.06
CA ARG A 336 -36.82 -35.20 -1.03
C ARG A 336 -36.05 -34.05 -0.38
N LEU A 337 -36.75 -33.18 0.36
CA LEU A 337 -36.12 -32.04 1.05
C LEU A 337 -35.11 -32.51 2.09
N THR A 338 -35.39 -33.60 2.82
CA THR A 338 -34.43 -34.18 3.77
C THR A 338 -33.16 -34.66 3.06
N ALA A 339 -33.30 -35.32 1.90
CA ALA A 339 -32.15 -35.75 1.10
C ALA A 339 -31.36 -34.56 0.53
N GLU A 340 -32.02 -33.49 0.11
CA GLU A 340 -31.38 -32.25 -0.33
C GLU A 340 -30.60 -31.58 0.81
N ILE A 341 -31.17 -31.53 2.02
CA ILE A 341 -30.49 -31.02 3.23
C ILE A 341 -29.23 -31.85 3.55
N GLU A 342 -29.32 -33.18 3.54
CA GLU A 342 -28.17 -34.04 3.82
C GLU A 342 -27.09 -33.93 2.73
N ASN A 343 -27.49 -33.78 1.45
CA ASN A 343 -26.56 -33.52 0.37
C ASN A 343 -25.86 -32.16 0.54
N ALA A 344 -26.58 -31.11 0.89
CA ALA A 344 -26.02 -29.78 1.15
C ALA A 344 -25.06 -29.79 2.36
N LYS A 345 -25.41 -30.49 3.45
CA LYS A 345 -24.52 -30.69 4.60
C LYS A 345 -23.23 -31.41 4.20
N CYS A 346 -23.34 -32.46 3.38
CA CYS A 346 -22.18 -33.19 2.86
C CYS A 346 -21.30 -32.33 1.94
N GLN A 347 -21.88 -31.41 1.16
CA GLN A 347 -21.13 -30.45 0.37
C GLN A 347 -20.43 -29.42 1.25
N ASN A 348 -21.11 -28.87 2.25
CA ASN A 348 -20.51 -27.93 3.21
C ASN A 348 -19.33 -28.56 3.95
N SER A 349 -19.47 -29.78 4.47
CA SER A 349 -18.36 -30.44 5.18
C SER A 349 -17.16 -30.71 4.26
N LYS A 350 -17.38 -31.04 2.99
CA LYS A 350 -16.31 -31.16 1.99
C LYS A 350 -15.61 -29.83 1.72
N LEU A 351 -16.37 -28.74 1.60
CA LEU A 351 -15.82 -27.41 1.38
C LEU A 351 -15.06 -26.92 2.62
N GLU A 352 -15.59 -27.12 3.82
CA GLU A 352 -14.90 -26.81 5.08
C GLU A 352 -13.57 -27.58 5.19
N ALA A 353 -13.56 -28.87 4.85
CA ALA A 353 -12.34 -29.67 4.82
C ALA A 353 -11.33 -29.14 3.79
N ALA A 354 -11.77 -28.77 2.59
CA ALA A 354 -10.91 -28.20 1.55
C ALA A 354 -10.35 -26.83 1.94
N VAL A 355 -11.14 -25.99 2.62
CA VAL A 355 -10.69 -24.70 3.17
C VAL A 355 -9.64 -24.93 4.24
N ALA A 356 -9.88 -25.83 5.19
CA ALA A 356 -8.92 -26.15 6.24
C ALA A 356 -7.59 -26.69 5.67
N GLU A 357 -7.66 -27.54 4.64
CA GLU A 357 -6.46 -28.04 3.95
C GLU A 357 -5.70 -26.91 3.24
N ALA A 358 -6.40 -26.03 2.52
CA ALA A 358 -5.79 -24.89 1.84
C ALA A 358 -5.15 -23.90 2.83
N GLU A 359 -5.80 -23.65 3.98
CA GLU A 359 -5.25 -22.83 5.07
C GLU A 359 -3.99 -23.46 5.66
N GLN A 360 -3.99 -24.77 5.93
CA GLN A 360 -2.81 -25.48 6.42
C GLN A 360 -1.65 -25.43 5.42
N GLN A 361 -1.92 -25.70 4.13
CA GLN A 361 -0.92 -25.60 3.06
C GLN A 361 -0.37 -24.16 2.95
N GLY A 362 -1.24 -23.15 3.00
CA GLY A 362 -0.86 -21.74 3.01
C GLY A 362 0.01 -21.37 4.20
N GLN A 363 -0.33 -21.86 5.40
CA GLN A 363 0.44 -21.62 6.62
C GLN A 363 1.83 -22.26 6.55
N VAL A 364 1.94 -23.48 6.01
CA VAL A 364 3.22 -24.15 5.79
C VAL A 364 4.09 -23.35 4.82
N ALA A 365 3.53 -22.90 3.69
CA ALA A 365 4.25 -22.08 2.71
C ALA A 365 4.72 -20.74 3.30
N LEU A 366 3.89 -20.09 4.11
CA LEU A 366 4.27 -18.87 4.83
C LEU A 366 5.40 -19.11 5.83
N ASN A 367 5.35 -20.20 6.58
CA ASN A 367 6.39 -20.56 7.53
C ASN A 367 7.72 -20.84 6.81
N ASP A 368 7.70 -21.57 5.70
CA ASP A 368 8.89 -21.81 4.86
C ASP A 368 9.49 -20.50 4.32
N ALA A 369 8.65 -19.60 3.80
CA ALA A 369 9.11 -18.28 3.35
C ALA A 369 9.71 -17.44 4.48
N LYS A 370 9.12 -17.47 5.68
CA LYS A 370 9.66 -16.80 6.87
C LYS A 370 11.01 -17.38 7.31
N CYS A 371 11.16 -18.70 7.30
CA CYS A 371 12.45 -19.36 7.59
C CYS A 371 13.52 -18.92 6.60
N LYS A 372 13.23 -18.95 5.29
CA LYS A 372 14.16 -18.48 4.24
C LYS A 372 14.54 -17.01 4.40
N LEU A 373 13.58 -16.17 4.77
CA LEU A 373 13.83 -14.76 5.04
C LEU A 373 14.79 -14.60 6.23
N ALA A 374 14.54 -15.30 7.33
CA ALA A 374 15.41 -15.28 8.52
C ALA A 374 16.83 -15.78 8.22
N GLU A 375 16.96 -16.84 7.40
CA GLU A 375 18.25 -17.34 6.94
C GLU A 375 19.02 -16.30 6.12
N LEU A 376 18.34 -15.62 5.19
CA LEU A 376 18.94 -14.57 4.37
C LEU A 376 19.34 -13.35 5.20
N GLU A 377 18.51 -12.95 6.17
CA GLU A 377 18.84 -11.89 7.12
C GLU A 377 20.06 -12.24 7.96
N ALA A 378 20.14 -13.47 8.47
CA ALA A 378 21.30 -13.96 9.22
C ALA A 378 22.57 -13.97 8.36
N ALA A 379 22.48 -14.45 7.11
CA ALA A 379 23.60 -14.43 6.17
C ALA A 379 24.06 -13.00 5.87
N LEU A 380 23.13 -12.06 5.69
CA LEU A 380 23.43 -10.65 5.48
C LEU A 380 24.12 -10.01 6.70
N GLN A 381 23.67 -10.32 7.92
CA GLN A 381 24.33 -9.83 9.13
C GLN A 381 25.73 -10.40 9.27
N LYS A 382 25.92 -11.70 8.98
CA LYS A 382 27.24 -12.33 8.97
C LYS A 382 28.18 -11.65 7.96
N ALA A 383 27.72 -11.42 6.73
CA ALA A 383 28.51 -10.73 5.70
C ALA A 383 28.90 -9.30 6.12
N LYS A 384 28.00 -8.58 6.82
CA LYS A 384 28.32 -7.26 7.40
C LYS A 384 29.41 -7.34 8.47
N GLN A 385 29.34 -8.34 9.35
CA GLN A 385 30.35 -8.58 10.38
C GLN A 385 31.70 -8.94 9.75
N ASP A 386 31.72 -9.84 8.76
CA ASP A 386 32.93 -10.24 8.03
C ASP A 386 33.57 -9.03 7.35
N MET A 387 32.78 -8.17 6.71
CA MET A 387 33.27 -6.92 6.12
C MET A 387 33.89 -5.98 7.16
N ALA A 388 33.26 -5.85 8.33
CA ALA A 388 33.79 -5.04 9.42
C ALA A 388 35.12 -5.60 9.96
N CYS A 389 35.27 -6.93 10.04
CA CYS A 389 36.53 -7.58 10.40
C CYS A 389 37.63 -7.33 9.35
N LEU A 390 37.33 -7.50 8.06
CA LEU A 390 38.28 -7.24 6.97
C LEU A 390 38.78 -5.80 6.96
N ILE A 391 37.93 -4.82 7.27
CA ILE A 391 38.33 -3.41 7.38
C ILE A 391 39.33 -3.22 8.53
N LYS A 392 39.12 -3.87 9.68
CA LYS A 392 40.04 -3.82 10.82
C LYS A 392 41.38 -4.45 10.49
N GLU A 393 41.38 -5.66 9.92
CA GLU A 393 42.59 -6.35 9.48
C GLU A 393 43.37 -5.52 8.45
N TYR A 394 42.67 -4.90 7.49
CA TYR A 394 43.30 -4.01 6.52
C TYR A 394 43.96 -2.80 7.19
N GLN A 395 43.30 -2.20 8.19
CA GLN A 395 43.86 -1.08 8.95
C GLN A 395 45.09 -1.50 9.76
N GLU A 396 45.11 -2.69 10.36
CA GLU A 396 46.26 -3.24 11.09
C GLU A 396 47.47 -3.47 10.17
N VAL A 397 47.23 -4.03 8.98
CA VAL A 397 48.27 -4.21 7.96
C VAL A 397 48.79 -2.86 7.47
N LEU A 398 47.91 -1.88 7.24
CA LEU A 398 48.30 -0.53 6.85
C LEU A 398 49.16 0.15 7.93
N ASN A 399 48.79 0.00 9.21
CA ASN A 399 49.55 0.51 10.34
C ASN A 399 50.95 -0.12 10.41
N SER A 400 51.03 -1.45 10.24
CA SER A 400 52.31 -2.17 10.19
C SER A 400 53.18 -1.70 9.02
N LYS A 401 52.57 -1.48 7.83
CA LYS A 401 53.25 -0.94 6.65
C LYS A 401 53.81 0.46 6.91
N LEU A 402 53.05 1.32 7.58
CA LEU A 402 53.50 2.65 7.97
C LEU A 402 54.66 2.58 8.96
N GLY A 403 54.63 1.67 9.94
CA GLY A 403 55.75 1.41 10.85
C GLY A 403 57.02 1.00 10.10
N LEU A 404 56.91 0.04 9.19
CA LEU A 404 58.02 -0.40 8.34
C LEU A 404 58.55 0.72 7.43
N ASP A 405 57.69 1.56 6.87
CA ASP A 405 58.12 2.74 6.09
C ASP A 405 59.00 3.68 6.95
N ILE A 406 58.61 3.90 8.20
CA ILE A 406 59.37 4.73 9.16
C ILE A 406 60.72 4.08 9.47
N GLU A 407 60.74 2.78 9.76
CA GLU A 407 61.98 2.03 10.01
C GLU A 407 62.94 2.13 8.81
N ILE A 408 62.46 1.89 7.59
CA ILE A 408 63.25 2.01 6.36
C ILE A 408 63.80 3.43 6.21
N ALA A 409 62.98 4.46 6.48
CA ALA A 409 63.44 5.85 6.42
C ALA A 409 64.53 6.13 7.46
N THR A 410 64.40 5.59 8.68
CA THR A 410 65.44 5.70 9.72
C THR A 410 66.73 4.96 9.34
N TYR A 411 66.64 3.73 8.82
CA TYR A 411 67.80 2.98 8.35
C TYR A 411 68.51 3.69 7.20
N ARG A 412 67.77 4.24 6.23
CA ARG A 412 68.35 5.07 5.15
C ARG A 412 69.10 6.28 5.71
N ARG A 413 68.52 6.99 6.68
CA ARG A 413 69.14 8.17 7.29
C ARG A 413 70.43 7.84 8.07
N LEU A 414 70.45 6.70 8.76
CA LEU A 414 71.66 6.20 9.46
C LEU A 414 72.75 5.83 8.44
N LEU A 415 72.39 5.12 7.37
CA LEU A 415 73.32 4.74 6.30
C LEU A 415 73.88 5.97 5.57
N GLU A 416 73.06 6.96 5.25
CA GLU A 416 73.50 8.24 4.68
C GLU A 416 74.47 8.98 5.62
N GLY A 417 74.24 8.92 6.94
CA GLY A 417 75.16 9.46 7.95
C GLY A 417 76.50 8.74 8.01
N GLU A 418 76.52 7.40 7.82
CA GLU A 418 77.75 6.64 7.72
C GLU A 418 78.48 6.89 6.39
N GLU A 419 77.78 6.96 5.26
CA GLU A 419 78.36 7.32 3.97
C GLU A 419 79.05 8.70 4.04
N GLN A 420 78.45 9.69 4.72
CA GLN A 420 79.10 10.99 4.94
C GLN A 420 80.39 10.91 5.80
N ARG A 421 80.55 9.90 6.66
CA ARG A 421 81.80 9.60 7.38
C ARG A 421 82.84 8.92 6.50
N TRP A 422 82.42 8.01 5.62
CA TRP A 422 83.32 7.21 4.78
C TRP A 422 83.73 7.91 3.47
N VAL A 423 82.93 8.85 2.95
CA VAL A 423 83.22 9.59 1.70
C VAL A 423 84.52 10.40 1.75
N PRO A 424 84.89 11.08 2.86
CA PRO A 424 86.22 11.68 2.99
C PRO A 424 87.36 10.66 3.11
N LEU A 425 87.12 9.49 3.74
CA LEU A 425 88.12 8.44 3.93
C LEU A 425 88.41 7.68 2.62
N LEU A 426 87.41 7.42 1.78
CA LEU A 426 87.58 6.76 0.49
C LEU A 426 88.19 7.68 -0.58
N ARG A 427 88.07 9.01 -0.46
CA ARG A 427 88.81 9.94 -1.32
C ARG A 427 90.33 9.86 -1.10
N ASN A 428 90.77 9.48 0.10
CA ASN A 428 92.18 9.29 0.45
C ASN A 428 92.74 7.88 0.11
N VAL A 429 91.90 6.92 -0.30
CA VAL A 429 92.30 5.54 -0.62
C VAL A 429 92.27 5.28 -2.14
N SER A 430 92.32 6.34 -2.95
CA SER A 430 92.47 6.22 -4.42
C SER A 430 93.85 5.72 -4.87
N THR A 431 94.70 5.24 -3.95
CA THR A 431 96.03 4.69 -4.21
C THR A 431 96.24 3.32 -3.54
N SER A 432 95.45 2.29 -3.85
CA SER A 432 95.93 0.90 -3.83
C SER A 432 94.93 -0.11 -4.41
N SER A 433 95.27 -0.60 -5.62
CA SER A 433 95.20 -1.99 -6.15
C SER A 433 94.04 -2.98 -5.87
N ASN A 434 92.95 -2.66 -5.16
CA ASN A 434 91.92 -3.66 -4.82
C ASN A 434 90.54 -3.44 -5.48
N LEU A 435 90.50 -2.89 -6.69
CA LEU A 435 89.25 -2.60 -7.42
C LEU A 435 88.60 -3.85 -8.06
N SER A 436 89.34 -4.92 -8.35
CA SER A 436 88.79 -6.09 -9.07
C SER A 436 87.94 -7.02 -8.20
N THR A 437 88.29 -7.18 -6.92
CA THR A 437 87.60 -8.11 -6.02
C THR A 437 86.28 -7.53 -5.50
N ALA A 438 86.22 -6.21 -5.27
CA ALA A 438 85.02 -5.54 -4.77
C ALA A 438 83.88 -5.52 -5.81
N ILE A 439 84.21 -5.34 -7.10
CA ILE A 439 83.22 -5.35 -8.20
C ILE A 439 82.60 -6.75 -8.37
N GLY A 440 83.38 -7.82 -8.15
CA GLY A 440 82.88 -9.20 -8.20
C GLY A 440 81.86 -9.55 -7.11
N ILE A 441 82.03 -8.99 -5.91
CA ILE A 441 81.13 -9.24 -4.77
C ILE A 441 79.82 -8.44 -4.94
N LEU A 442 79.90 -7.19 -5.42
CA LEU A 442 78.71 -6.38 -5.71
C LEU A 442 77.85 -6.99 -6.83
N ASN A 443 78.46 -7.55 -7.87
CA ASN A 443 77.72 -8.21 -8.95
C ASN A 443 77.02 -9.51 -8.49
N LYS A 444 77.62 -10.27 -7.56
CA LYS A 444 76.97 -11.44 -6.93
C LYS A 444 75.79 -11.04 -6.04
N TYR A 445 75.92 -9.97 -5.26
CA TYR A 445 74.84 -9.47 -4.42
C TYR A 445 73.66 -8.93 -5.22
N ASN A 446 73.93 -8.23 -6.33
CA ASN A 446 72.89 -7.66 -7.19
C ASN A 446 72.12 -8.75 -7.98
N PHE A 447 72.77 -9.87 -8.32
CA PHE A 447 72.13 -11.03 -8.94
C PHE A 447 71.18 -11.77 -7.99
N ILE A 448 71.53 -11.87 -6.71
CA ILE A 448 70.70 -12.54 -5.68
C ILE A 448 69.47 -11.69 -5.32
N TYR A 449 69.60 -10.36 -5.29
CA TYR A 449 68.49 -9.46 -4.95
C TYR A 449 67.47 -9.28 -6.09
N LYS A 450 67.89 -9.28 -7.36
CA LYS A 450 66.95 -9.09 -8.50
C LYS A 450 66.09 -10.32 -8.82
N ASN A 451 66.44 -11.52 -8.35
CA ASN A 451 65.76 -12.78 -8.71
C ASN A 451 64.82 -13.36 -7.65
N ARG A 452 64.67 -12.75 -6.47
CA ARG A 452 63.61 -13.14 -5.52
C ARG A 452 62.32 -12.35 -5.79
N ARG A 453 61.42 -12.92 -6.61
CA ARG A 453 60.01 -12.48 -6.60
C ARG A 453 59.41 -12.74 -5.21
N PRO A 454 58.68 -11.78 -4.62
CA PRO A 454 58.13 -11.98 -3.30
C PRO A 454 56.84 -12.82 -3.39
N ALA A 455 56.80 -13.90 -2.59
CA ALA A 455 55.78 -14.94 -2.60
C ALA A 455 54.54 -14.59 -1.76
N TRP A 456 53.88 -13.47 -2.07
CA TRP A 456 52.61 -13.08 -1.43
C TRP A 456 51.61 -12.65 -2.50
N ALA A 457 50.98 -13.65 -3.13
CA ALA A 457 49.76 -13.48 -3.90
C ALA A 457 48.74 -14.51 -3.39
N PRO A 458 47.62 -14.09 -2.78
CA PRO A 458 46.55 -15.01 -2.45
C PRO A 458 45.84 -15.42 -3.74
N SER A 459 45.76 -16.73 -3.98
CA SER A 459 44.95 -17.31 -5.03
C SER A 459 43.46 -17.19 -4.68
N PHE A 460 42.78 -16.19 -5.22
CA PHE A 460 41.32 -16.21 -5.34
C PHE A 460 40.95 -17.13 -6.51
N ARG A 461 40.27 -18.24 -6.22
CA ARG A 461 39.50 -19.00 -7.22
C ARG A 461 38.02 -18.61 -7.11
N PRO A 462 37.29 -18.60 -8.24
CA PRO A 462 35.89 -18.17 -8.30
C PRO A 462 34.94 -19.11 -7.56
#